data_AF-A0A3M1PDJ8-F1
#
_entry.id   AF-A0A3M1PDJ8-F1
#
_cell.length_a   1.000
_cell.length_b   1.000
_cell.length_c   1.000
_cell.angle_alpha   90.00
_cell.angle_beta   90.00
_cell.angle_gamma   90.00
#
_symmetry.space_group_name_H-M   'P 1'
#
loop_
_entity.id
_entity.type
_entity.pdbx_description
1 polymer ?
#
loop_
_entity_poly.entity_id
_entity_poly.type
_entity_poly.pdbx_seq_one_letter_code
_entity_poly.pdbx_strand_id
1 'polypeptide(L)'
;MTTNTISVRDTSLVQIRLVEVHDTGHITVNARHFSLKSGATIDITSSLYEGTNIVTFFVSTDSIKDDPSRLLTGKHEWLGRFEVYIDGEISGSYSKRGAYLIGGKENVIATVEVNVTKDVSKPTAIQLINQLQRVQGMTDADKADFVRSHPHIIFKNGVTIHTWKNHLGVDHVFIADYSGKCVYGGYVGWLSTGQKA
;
A
#
# COMPACT_ATOMS: atom_id res chain seq x y z
N MET A 1 -4.84 -23.91 7.86
CA MET A 1 -5.66 -22.68 7.82
C MET A 1 -5.67 -22.22 6.38
N THR A 2 -6.84 -21.99 5.79
CA THR A 2 -6.96 -21.43 4.44
C THR A 2 -6.58 -19.95 4.53
N THR A 3 -5.37 -19.60 4.09
CA THR A 3 -4.97 -18.21 3.93
C THR A 3 -5.71 -17.64 2.73
N ASN A 4 -6.47 -16.58 2.94
CA ASN A 4 -7.15 -15.89 1.85
C ASN A 4 -6.20 -14.82 1.30
N THR A 5 -5.97 -14.85 0.00
CA THR A 5 -5.06 -13.92 -0.67
C THR A 5 -5.87 -12.91 -1.50
N ILE A 6 -5.57 -11.62 -1.33
CA ILE A 6 -6.12 -10.52 -2.11
C ILE A 6 -4.97 -9.85 -2.85
N SER A 7 -5.12 -9.64 -4.15
CA SER A 7 -4.14 -8.91 -4.96
C SER A 7 -4.67 -7.52 -5.28
N VAL A 8 -3.85 -6.50 -5.03
CA VAL A 8 -4.19 -5.09 -5.26
C VAL A 8 -3.05 -4.38 -5.98
N ARG A 9 -3.35 -3.22 -6.57
CA ARG A 9 -2.32 -2.29 -7.04
C ARG A 9 -1.92 -1.32 -5.93
N ASP A 10 -0.70 -0.82 -5.95
CA ASP A 10 -0.21 0.24 -5.04
C ASP A 10 -0.99 1.56 -5.11
N THR A 11 -1.82 1.72 -6.15
CA THR A 11 -2.73 2.86 -6.32
C THR A 11 -4.16 2.60 -5.85
N SER A 12 -4.48 1.38 -5.40
CA SER A 12 -5.83 1.02 -4.95
C SER A 12 -6.08 1.54 -3.54
N LEU A 13 -7.29 2.02 -3.27
CA LEU A 13 -7.75 2.33 -1.92
C LEU A 13 -8.15 1.02 -1.23
N VAL A 14 -7.51 0.71 -0.10
CA VAL A 14 -7.78 -0.50 0.69
C VAL A 14 -8.41 -0.11 2.02
N GLN A 15 -9.66 -0.53 2.22
CA GLN A 15 -10.43 -0.22 3.42
C GLN A 15 -10.91 -1.49 4.11
N ILE A 16 -11.02 -1.42 5.43
CA ILE A 16 -11.57 -2.50 6.24
C ILE A 16 -12.72 -1.95 7.05
N ARG A 17 -13.84 -2.68 7.01
CA ARG A 17 -15.02 -2.37 7.81
C ARG A 17 -15.22 -3.46 8.85
N LEU A 18 -15.42 -3.05 10.10
CA LEU A 18 -15.96 -3.92 11.11
C LEU A 18 -17.48 -3.86 11.02
N VAL A 19 -18.09 -4.89 10.42
CA VAL A 19 -19.52 -4.89 10.12
C VAL A 19 -20.33 -5.20 11.36
N GLU A 20 -19.88 -6.18 12.13
CA GLU A 20 -20.59 -6.67 13.30
C GLU A 20 -19.60 -7.19 14.34
N VAL A 21 -19.76 -6.74 15.57
CA VAL A 21 -19.02 -7.23 16.73
C VAL A 21 -19.93 -7.15 17.96
N HIS A 22 -19.85 -8.17 18.83
CA HIS A 22 -20.51 -8.12 20.13
C HIS A 22 -19.68 -7.38 21.18
N ASP A 23 -18.37 -7.64 21.19
CA ASP A 23 -17.40 -7.01 22.09
C ASP A 23 -16.60 -5.92 21.35
N THR A 24 -15.28 -5.96 21.42
CA THR A 24 -14.38 -5.02 20.73
C THR A 24 -13.70 -5.69 19.55
N GLY A 25 -13.59 -4.97 18.44
CA GLY A 25 -12.89 -5.43 17.24
C GLY A 25 -11.67 -4.57 16.96
N HIS A 26 -10.61 -5.21 16.49
CA HIS A 26 -9.43 -4.51 16.02
C HIS A 26 -8.76 -5.31 14.93
N ILE A 27 -7.83 -4.68 14.24
CA ILE A 27 -7.02 -5.31 13.20
C ILE A 27 -5.54 -5.03 13.43
N THR A 28 -4.71 -5.91 12.90
CA THR A 28 -3.30 -5.62 12.67
C THR A 28 -3.01 -5.63 11.18
N VAL A 29 -2.22 -4.66 10.73
CA VAL A 29 -1.65 -4.64 9.37
C VAL A 29 -0.15 -4.69 9.54
N ASN A 30 0.44 -5.82 9.16
CA ASN A 30 1.81 -6.21 9.45
C ASN A 30 2.06 -6.22 10.97
N ALA A 31 2.58 -5.12 11.53
CA ALA A 31 2.79 -4.94 12.97
C ALA A 31 1.99 -3.78 13.57
N ARG A 32 1.24 -3.03 12.75
CA ARG A 32 0.52 -1.83 13.19
C ARG A 32 -0.89 -2.20 13.63
N HIS A 33 -1.25 -1.76 14.84
CA HIS A 33 -2.56 -2.00 15.43
C HIS A 33 -3.55 -0.88 15.10
N PHE A 34 -4.80 -1.25 14.83
CA PHE A 34 -5.90 -0.33 14.61
C PHE A 34 -7.16 -0.81 15.33
N SER A 35 -7.69 0.00 16.24
CA SER A 35 -8.97 -0.26 16.87
C SER A 35 -10.13 0.14 15.95
N LEU A 36 -11.16 -0.70 15.85
CA LEU A 36 -12.37 -0.37 15.11
C LEU A 36 -13.60 -0.44 16.02
N LYS A 37 -14.54 0.47 15.81
CA LYS A 37 -15.88 0.38 16.39
C LYS A 37 -16.79 -0.38 15.43
N SER A 38 -17.83 -1.02 15.97
CA SER A 38 -18.86 -1.65 15.14
C SER A 38 -19.45 -0.66 14.14
N GLY A 39 -19.56 -1.07 12.88
CA GLY A 39 -20.02 -0.27 11.75
C GLY A 39 -18.95 0.65 11.13
N ALA A 40 -17.81 0.87 11.79
CA ALA A 40 -16.77 1.78 11.33
C ALA A 40 -15.93 1.18 10.18
N THR A 41 -15.46 2.07 9.30
CA THR A 41 -14.54 1.75 8.20
C THR A 41 -13.23 2.50 8.43
N ILE A 42 -12.10 1.84 8.17
CA ILE A 42 -10.77 2.43 8.24
C ILE A 42 -10.01 2.24 6.93
N ASP A 43 -9.30 3.27 6.51
CA ASP A 43 -8.35 3.21 5.39
C ASP A 43 -6.99 2.72 5.90
N ILE A 44 -6.50 1.62 5.33
CA ILE A 44 -5.20 1.02 5.66
C ILE A 44 -4.17 1.18 4.56
N THR A 45 -4.49 1.87 3.47
CA THR A 45 -3.66 1.97 2.25
C THR A 45 -2.23 2.41 2.58
N SER A 46 -2.10 3.44 3.42
CA SER A 46 -0.80 3.99 3.84
C SER A 46 0.03 3.06 4.73
N SER A 47 -0.54 1.95 5.20
CA SER A 47 0.13 0.96 6.06
C SER A 47 0.52 -0.32 5.32
N LEU A 48 0.25 -0.36 4.01
CA LEU A 48 0.66 -1.44 3.13
C LEU A 48 1.98 -1.07 2.43
N TYR A 49 2.80 -2.09 2.17
CA TYR A 49 4.05 -1.98 1.42
C TYR A 49 3.96 -2.76 0.11
N GLU A 50 4.86 -2.47 -0.83
CA GLU A 50 5.04 -3.29 -2.03
C GLU A 50 5.35 -4.75 -1.63
N GLY A 51 4.68 -5.71 -2.27
CA GLY A 51 4.77 -7.12 -1.94
C GLY A 51 3.67 -7.61 -0.98
N THR A 52 3.98 -8.66 -0.21
CA THR A 52 3.02 -9.34 0.66
C THR A 52 2.86 -8.61 1.99
N ASN A 53 1.63 -8.26 2.33
CA ASN A 53 1.25 -7.71 3.63
C ASN A 53 0.34 -8.68 4.37
N ILE A 54 0.48 -8.75 5.69
CA ILE A 54 -0.36 -9.61 6.53
C ILE A 54 -1.38 -8.76 7.26
N VAL A 55 -2.66 -9.03 7.03
CA VAL A 55 -3.75 -8.38 7.73
C VAL A 55 -4.46 -9.41 8.60
N THR A 56 -4.54 -9.17 9.91
CA THR A 56 -5.25 -10.07 10.83
C THR A 56 -6.40 -9.35 11.51
N PHE A 57 -7.54 -10.02 11.56
CA PHE A 57 -8.76 -9.51 12.17
C PHE A 57 -9.01 -10.18 13.51
N PHE A 58 -9.30 -9.37 14.52
CA PHE A 58 -9.45 -9.84 15.89
C PHE A 58 -10.76 -9.36 16.52
N VAL A 59 -11.31 -10.21 17.37
CA VAL A 59 -12.31 -9.82 18.37
C VAL A 59 -11.78 -10.11 19.75
N SER A 60 -11.75 -9.09 20.60
CA SER A 60 -11.37 -9.21 21.99
C SER A 60 -12.62 -9.27 22.84
N THR A 61 -12.76 -10.37 23.57
CA THR A 61 -13.88 -10.61 24.48
C THR A 61 -13.58 -10.02 25.85
N ASP A 62 -14.49 -9.25 26.44
CA ASP A 62 -14.26 -8.68 27.77
C ASP A 62 -14.28 -9.77 28.86
N SER A 63 -13.46 -9.63 29.89
CA SER A 63 -13.44 -10.58 31.00
C SER A 63 -14.70 -10.47 31.86
N ILE A 64 -15.05 -11.54 32.57
CA ILE A 64 -16.13 -11.51 33.58
C ILE A 64 -15.82 -10.49 34.70
N LYS A 65 -14.53 -10.20 34.94
CA LYS A 65 -14.13 -9.15 35.89
C LYS A 65 -14.54 -7.75 35.41
N ASP A 66 -14.52 -7.53 34.10
CA ASP A 66 -14.81 -6.24 33.48
C ASP A 66 -16.32 -6.06 33.25
N ASP A 67 -17.06 -7.16 33.09
CA ASP A 67 -18.52 -7.18 32.99
C ASP A 67 -19.13 -8.35 33.81
N PRO A 68 -19.41 -8.14 35.10
CA PRO A 68 -19.97 -9.16 35.99
C PRO A 68 -21.41 -9.58 35.62
N SER A 69 -22.12 -8.75 34.85
CA SER A 69 -23.51 -9.02 34.43
C SER A 69 -23.59 -10.25 33.51
N ARG A 70 -22.46 -10.66 32.93
CA ARG A 70 -22.29 -11.88 32.10
C ARG A 70 -22.60 -13.19 32.83
N LEU A 71 -22.50 -13.22 34.15
CA LEU A 71 -22.87 -14.39 34.96
C LEU A 71 -24.39 -14.62 35.01
N LEU A 72 -25.18 -13.58 34.74
CA LEU A 72 -26.64 -13.60 34.84
C LEU A 72 -27.32 -13.80 33.47
N THR A 73 -26.68 -13.38 32.38
CA THR A 73 -27.28 -13.37 31.04
C THR A 73 -27.11 -14.67 30.26
N GLY A 74 -26.21 -15.56 30.68
CA GLY A 74 -25.97 -16.88 30.06
C GLY A 74 -25.47 -16.86 28.61
N LYS A 75 -25.28 -15.66 28.03
CA LYS A 75 -24.72 -15.49 26.69
C LYS A 75 -23.21 -15.35 26.79
N HIS A 76 -22.53 -16.39 26.35
CA HIS A 76 -21.07 -16.38 26.23
C HIS A 76 -20.61 -16.49 24.79
N GLU A 77 -21.37 -15.93 23.85
CA GLU A 77 -21.05 -16.01 22.42
C GLU A 77 -20.43 -14.71 21.93
N TRP A 78 -19.29 -14.84 21.26
CA TRP A 78 -18.68 -13.76 20.51
C TRP A 78 -18.92 -13.96 19.02
N LEU A 79 -19.04 -12.83 18.33
CA LEU A 79 -19.15 -12.76 16.88
C LEU A 79 -18.25 -11.62 16.40
N GLY A 80 -17.55 -11.87 15.32
CA GLY A 80 -16.87 -10.85 14.54
C GLY A 80 -17.17 -11.04 13.06
N ARG A 81 -17.52 -9.95 12.37
CA ARG A 81 -17.58 -9.90 10.91
C ARG A 81 -16.83 -8.68 10.40
N PHE A 82 -15.82 -8.96 9.59
CA PHE A 82 -15.00 -7.96 8.91
C PHE A 82 -15.18 -8.08 7.40
N GLU A 83 -15.17 -6.94 6.72
CA GLU A 83 -15.18 -6.87 5.27
C GLU A 83 -13.99 -6.06 4.79
N VAL A 84 -13.36 -6.53 3.72
CA VAL A 84 -12.28 -5.83 3.02
C VAL A 84 -12.85 -5.24 1.73
N TYR A 85 -12.63 -3.95 1.53
CA TYR A 85 -13.05 -3.20 0.37
C TYR A 85 -11.83 -2.73 -0.41
N ILE A 86 -11.83 -2.96 -1.72
CA ILE A 86 -10.83 -2.45 -2.66
C ILE A 86 -11.54 -1.51 -3.61
N ASP A 87 -11.09 -0.26 -3.67
CA ASP A 87 -11.68 0.80 -4.53
C ASP A 87 -13.21 0.94 -4.36
N GLY A 88 -13.71 0.66 -3.15
CA GLY A 88 -15.14 0.74 -2.80
C GLY A 88 -15.94 -0.55 -3.03
N GLU A 89 -15.35 -1.60 -3.61
CA GLU A 89 -16.00 -2.90 -3.83
C GLU A 89 -15.59 -3.94 -2.79
N ILE A 90 -16.55 -4.75 -2.32
CA ILE A 90 -16.26 -5.84 -1.37
C ILE A 90 -15.40 -6.89 -2.05
N SER A 91 -14.17 -7.06 -1.56
CA SER A 91 -13.22 -8.07 -2.04
C SER A 91 -13.11 -9.29 -1.11
N GLY A 92 -13.60 -9.19 0.12
CA GLY A 92 -13.66 -10.31 1.04
C GLY A 92 -14.55 -10.04 2.25
N SER A 93 -15.24 -11.07 2.73
CA SER A 93 -16.06 -11.03 3.95
C SER A 93 -15.66 -12.19 4.84
N TYR A 94 -15.33 -11.89 6.10
CA TYR A 94 -14.74 -12.82 7.04
C TYR A 94 -15.54 -12.77 8.33
N SER A 95 -16.19 -13.87 8.67
CA SER A 95 -16.96 -13.98 9.90
C SER A 95 -16.61 -15.23 10.67
N LYS A 96 -16.56 -15.08 11.98
CA LYS A 96 -16.40 -16.19 12.90
C LYS A 96 -17.18 -15.89 14.16
N ARG A 97 -17.74 -16.96 14.73
CA ARG A 97 -18.40 -16.93 16.02
C ARG A 97 -17.86 -18.05 16.89
N GLY A 98 -17.97 -17.90 18.19
CA GLY A 98 -17.60 -18.92 19.16
C GLY A 98 -18.20 -18.66 20.52
N ALA A 99 -17.96 -19.58 21.45
CA ALA A 99 -18.36 -19.45 22.84
C ALA A 99 -17.15 -19.38 23.78
N TYR A 100 -17.27 -18.71 24.92
CA TYR A 100 -16.32 -18.75 26.04
C TYR A 100 -17.01 -19.13 27.34
N LEU A 101 -16.24 -19.40 28.40
CA LEU A 101 -16.77 -19.66 29.75
C LEU A 101 -16.37 -18.52 30.71
N ILE A 102 -15.14 -18.06 30.53
CA ILE A 102 -14.52 -16.92 31.19
C ILE A 102 -13.92 -16.13 30.02
N GLY A 103 -14.46 -14.94 29.71
CA GLY A 103 -14.00 -14.09 28.60
C GLY A 103 -12.55 -13.62 28.79
N GLY A 104 -12.16 -12.51 28.16
CA GLY A 104 -10.79 -11.99 28.27
C GLY A 104 -9.81 -12.66 27.31
N LYS A 105 -10.32 -13.23 26.21
CA LYS A 105 -9.51 -13.81 25.12
C LYS A 105 -9.65 -13.00 23.85
N GLU A 106 -8.53 -12.90 23.15
CA GLU A 106 -8.46 -12.41 21.79
C GLU A 106 -8.67 -13.57 20.82
N ASN A 107 -9.59 -13.40 19.87
CA ASN A 107 -9.96 -14.42 18.90
C ASN A 107 -9.65 -13.94 17.49
N VAL A 108 -8.81 -14.70 16.78
CA VAL A 108 -8.55 -14.48 15.36
C VAL A 108 -9.78 -14.89 14.55
N ILE A 109 -10.30 -13.94 13.78
CA ILE A 109 -11.38 -14.15 12.82
C ILE A 109 -10.81 -14.69 11.52
N ALA A 110 -9.84 -13.99 10.94
CA ALA A 110 -9.10 -14.40 9.76
C ALA A 110 -7.74 -13.70 9.67
N THR A 111 -6.84 -14.34 8.92
CA THR A 111 -5.60 -13.72 8.43
C THR A 111 -5.68 -13.70 6.91
N VAL A 112 -5.43 -12.54 6.33
CA VAL A 112 -5.51 -12.26 4.90
C VAL A 112 -4.15 -11.77 4.43
N GLU A 113 -3.66 -12.35 3.35
CA GLU A 113 -2.49 -11.85 2.64
C GLU A 113 -2.94 -10.83 1.60
N VAL A 114 -2.46 -9.59 1.73
CA VAL A 114 -2.69 -8.54 0.75
C VAL A 114 -1.41 -8.33 -0.06
N ASN A 115 -1.41 -8.83 -1.28
CA ASN A 115 -0.31 -8.68 -2.22
C ASN A 115 -0.47 -7.38 -3.00
N VAL A 116 0.38 -6.41 -2.69
CA VAL A 116 0.42 -5.12 -3.38
C VAL A 116 1.42 -5.20 -4.52
N THR A 117 0.90 -5.03 -5.74
CA THR A 117 1.70 -4.95 -6.95
C THR A 117 1.84 -3.49 -7.37
N LYS A 118 3.05 -3.11 -7.77
CA LYS A 118 3.31 -1.75 -8.24
C LYS A 118 2.72 -1.56 -9.63
N ASP A 119 1.90 -0.52 -9.82
CA ASP A 119 1.42 -0.17 -11.16
C ASP A 119 2.51 0.57 -11.93
N VAL A 120 3.32 -0.19 -12.67
CA VAL A 120 4.41 0.34 -13.49
C VAL A 120 3.96 1.32 -14.58
N SER A 121 2.65 1.39 -14.88
CA SER A 121 2.10 2.38 -15.80
C SER A 121 1.88 3.77 -15.16
N LYS A 122 2.04 3.87 -13.83
CA LYS A 122 1.88 5.10 -13.04
C LYS A 122 3.08 5.31 -12.09
N PRO A 123 4.33 5.37 -12.58
CA PRO A 123 5.49 5.55 -11.72
C PRO A 123 5.50 6.94 -11.09
N THR A 124 6.00 7.05 -9.86
CA THR A 124 6.28 8.38 -9.27
C THR A 124 7.55 8.97 -9.90
N ALA A 125 7.67 10.30 -9.91
CA ALA A 125 8.88 10.94 -10.43
C ALA A 125 10.15 10.48 -9.70
N ILE A 126 10.08 10.33 -8.37
CA ILE A 126 11.20 9.82 -7.55
C ILE A 126 11.60 8.40 -7.96
N GLN A 127 10.64 7.53 -8.29
CA GLN A 127 10.95 6.18 -8.76
C GLN A 127 11.73 6.20 -10.08
N LEU A 128 11.34 7.07 -11.03
CA LEU A 128 12.05 7.25 -12.29
C LEU A 128 13.45 7.83 -12.08
N ILE A 129 13.59 8.85 -11.21
CA ILE A 129 14.88 9.45 -10.85
C ILE A 129 15.83 8.38 -10.29
N ASN A 130 15.36 7.61 -9.30
CA ASN A 130 16.15 6.54 -8.69
C ASN A 130 16.52 5.43 -9.69
N GLN A 131 15.73 5.21 -10.75
CA GLN A 131 16.07 4.25 -11.80
C GLN A 131 17.12 4.84 -12.74
N LEU A 132 16.95 6.09 -13.19
CA LEU A 132 17.92 6.77 -14.05
C LEU A 132 19.29 6.90 -13.38
N GLN A 133 19.35 7.28 -12.11
CA GLN A 133 20.60 7.38 -11.35
C GLN A 133 21.34 6.04 -11.18
N ARG A 134 20.67 4.90 -11.40
CA ARG A 134 21.31 3.57 -11.42
C ARG A 134 21.83 3.18 -12.80
N VAL A 135 21.49 3.92 -13.85
CA VAL A 135 22.01 3.68 -15.19
C VAL A 135 23.49 4.03 -15.21
N GLN A 136 24.34 3.08 -15.62
CA GLN A 136 25.77 3.31 -15.73
C GLN A 136 26.06 4.45 -16.71
N GLY A 137 26.92 5.39 -16.30
CA GLY A 137 27.23 6.59 -17.10
C GLY A 137 26.22 7.74 -16.96
N MET A 138 25.13 7.55 -16.20
CA MET A 138 24.21 8.63 -15.87
C MET A 138 24.88 9.66 -14.96
N THR A 139 24.75 10.94 -15.30
CA THR A 139 25.21 12.07 -14.48
C THR A 139 24.07 13.05 -14.29
N ASP A 140 23.81 13.43 -13.03
CA ASP A 140 22.82 14.45 -12.69
C ASP A 140 23.26 15.81 -13.24
N ALA A 141 22.31 16.57 -13.78
CA ALA A 141 22.56 17.86 -14.41
C ALA A 141 21.49 18.89 -14.03
N ASP A 142 21.71 20.13 -14.46
CA ASP A 142 20.68 21.15 -14.33
C ASP A 142 19.45 20.84 -15.23
N LYS A 143 18.41 21.64 -15.02
CA LYS A 143 17.11 21.51 -15.69
C LYS A 143 16.86 22.62 -16.71
N ALA A 144 17.86 23.46 -17.00
CA ALA A 144 17.71 24.67 -17.80
C ALA A 144 17.29 24.34 -19.25
N ASP A 145 17.84 23.27 -19.81
CA ASP A 145 17.52 22.83 -21.17
C ASP A 145 16.23 22.00 -21.28
N PHE A 146 15.48 21.83 -20.19
CA PHE A 146 14.17 21.17 -20.24
C PHE A 146 13.23 21.83 -21.25
N VAL A 147 13.29 23.16 -21.40
CA VAL A 147 12.48 23.91 -22.37
C VAL A 147 12.77 23.53 -23.83
N ARG A 148 13.94 22.94 -24.10
CA ARG A 148 14.36 22.47 -25.44
C ARG A 148 14.03 20.99 -25.66
N SER A 149 13.63 20.29 -24.60
CA SER A 149 13.34 18.86 -24.64
C SER A 149 11.95 18.57 -25.17
N HIS A 150 11.76 17.33 -25.64
CA HIS A 150 10.48 16.84 -26.13
C HIS A 150 10.05 15.63 -25.31
N PRO A 151 8.74 15.48 -25.01
CA PRO A 151 8.23 14.29 -24.35
C PRO A 151 8.57 13.04 -25.17
N HIS A 152 9.26 12.09 -24.54
CA HIS A 152 9.56 10.78 -25.11
C HIS A 152 8.59 9.71 -24.58
N ILE A 153 8.25 9.77 -23.28
CA ILE A 153 7.28 8.87 -22.64
C ILE A 153 6.31 9.70 -21.79
N ILE A 154 5.02 9.39 -21.88
CA ILE A 154 3.95 9.97 -21.07
C ILE A 154 3.24 8.85 -20.32
N PHE A 155 3.33 8.85 -18.99
CA PHE A 155 2.69 7.84 -18.14
C PHE A 155 1.24 8.19 -17.83
N LYS A 156 0.44 7.20 -17.42
CA LYS A 156 -1.01 7.39 -17.15
C LYS A 156 -1.32 8.35 -16.01
N ASN A 157 -0.35 8.57 -15.11
CA ASN A 157 -0.46 9.53 -14.01
C ASN A 157 0.09 10.93 -14.36
N GLY A 158 0.41 11.19 -15.63
CA GLY A 158 0.89 12.49 -16.11
C GLY A 158 2.38 12.75 -15.91
N VAL A 159 3.12 11.86 -15.23
CA VAL A 159 4.58 11.92 -15.18
C VAL A 159 5.14 11.70 -16.59
N THR A 160 6.18 12.44 -16.96
CA THR A 160 6.76 12.37 -18.31
C THR A 160 8.27 12.26 -18.29
N ILE A 161 8.82 11.50 -19.24
CA ILE A 161 10.25 11.48 -19.56
C ILE A 161 10.43 12.29 -20.82
N HIS A 162 11.33 13.26 -20.79
CA HIS A 162 11.69 14.08 -21.94
C HIS A 162 13.14 13.82 -22.32
N THR A 163 13.44 13.95 -23.60
CA THR A 163 14.80 13.80 -24.13
C THR A 163 15.19 15.01 -24.96
N TRP A 164 16.47 15.35 -24.93
CA TRP A 164 17.05 16.39 -25.77
C TRP A 164 18.49 16.04 -26.09
N LYS A 165 18.93 16.32 -27.32
CA LYS A 165 20.32 16.21 -27.72
C LYS A 165 20.91 17.61 -27.84
N ASN A 166 21.95 17.90 -27.08
CA ASN A 166 22.62 19.19 -27.17
C ASN A 166 23.49 19.29 -28.44
N HIS A 167 24.03 20.48 -28.71
CA HIS A 167 24.87 20.74 -29.89
C HIS A 167 26.17 19.91 -29.93
N LEU A 168 26.61 19.38 -28.79
CA LEU A 168 27.78 18.49 -28.68
C LEU A 168 27.40 17.01 -28.84
N GLY A 169 26.15 16.72 -29.16
CA GLY A 169 25.65 15.36 -29.38
C GLY A 169 25.36 14.57 -28.11
N VAL A 170 25.42 15.18 -26.93
CA VAL A 170 25.14 14.52 -25.65
C VAL A 170 23.63 14.38 -25.45
N ASP A 171 23.20 13.17 -25.11
CA ASP A 171 21.81 12.83 -24.82
C ASP A 171 21.46 13.23 -23.37
N HIS A 172 20.56 14.19 -23.23
CA HIS A 172 19.96 14.62 -21.98
C HIS A 172 18.60 13.96 -21.79
N VAL A 173 18.29 13.63 -20.53
CA VAL A 173 17.00 13.12 -20.08
C VAL A 173 16.48 13.98 -18.94
N PHE A 174 15.18 14.25 -18.96
CA PHE A 174 14.49 15.01 -17.93
C PHE A 174 13.25 14.27 -17.45
N ILE A 175 12.91 14.45 -16.17
CA ILE A 175 11.62 13.98 -15.62
C ILE A 175 10.78 15.19 -15.25
N ALA A 176 9.55 15.23 -15.76
CA ALA A 176 8.53 16.15 -15.29
C ALA A 176 7.48 15.42 -14.45
N ASP A 177 7.05 16.05 -13.35
CA ASP A 177 5.98 15.52 -12.49
C ASP A 177 4.60 15.66 -13.16
N TYR A 178 3.55 15.22 -12.45
CA TYR A 178 2.16 15.25 -12.93
C TYR A 178 1.64 16.67 -13.23
N SER A 179 2.27 17.71 -12.69
CA SER A 179 1.94 19.11 -12.98
C SER A 179 2.66 19.66 -14.22
N GLY A 180 3.52 18.85 -14.85
CA GLY A 180 4.38 19.25 -15.95
C GLY A 180 5.66 19.97 -15.53
N LYS A 181 5.93 20.07 -14.23
CA LYS A 181 7.14 20.73 -13.70
C LYS A 181 8.33 19.78 -13.80
N CYS A 182 9.43 20.26 -14.39
CA CYS A 182 10.68 19.51 -14.41
C CYS A 182 11.28 19.37 -13.00
N VAL A 183 11.37 18.13 -12.53
CA VAL A 183 11.88 17.77 -11.20
C VAL A 183 13.27 17.15 -11.25
N TYR A 184 13.71 16.66 -12.42
CA TYR A 184 15.03 16.07 -12.62
C TYR A 184 15.60 16.36 -14.01
N GLY A 185 16.92 16.54 -14.09
CA GLY A 185 17.68 16.60 -15.32
C GLY A 185 18.96 15.81 -15.17
N GLY A 186 19.42 15.21 -16.27
CA GLY A 186 20.68 14.51 -16.32
C GLY A 186 21.05 14.15 -17.75
N TYR A 187 22.22 13.57 -17.92
CA TYR A 187 22.69 13.09 -19.22
C TYR A 187 23.43 11.77 -19.08
N VAL A 188 23.44 10.99 -20.16
CA VAL A 188 24.23 9.76 -20.23
C VAL A 188 25.58 10.10 -20.85
N GLY A 189 26.63 10.08 -20.03
CA GLY A 189 28.00 10.26 -20.49
C GLY A 189 28.49 9.04 -21.28
N TRP A 190 29.44 9.28 -22.19
CA TRP A 190 30.11 8.20 -22.91
C TRP A 190 30.88 7.36 -21.90
N LEU A 191 30.56 6.07 -21.81
CA LEU A 191 31.43 5.13 -21.12
C LEU A 191 32.73 5.05 -21.90
N SER A 192 33.81 5.62 -21.37
CA SER A 192 35.13 5.34 -21.89
C SER A 192 35.39 3.86 -21.70
N THR A 193 35.62 3.14 -22.80
CA THR A 193 36.06 1.74 -22.82
C THR A 193 37.35 1.61 -22.00
N GLY A 194 37.23 1.35 -20.71
CA GLY A 194 38.34 1.34 -19.76
C GLY A 194 38.00 0.82 -18.36
N GLN A 195 36.72 0.78 -17.97
CA GLN A 195 36.30 0.08 -16.76
C GLN A 195 35.94 -1.37 -17.11
N LYS A 196 36.84 -2.29 -16.77
CA LYS A 196 36.64 -3.73 -16.90
C LYS A 196 35.51 -4.18 -15.97
N ALA A 197 34.71 -5.12 -16.49
CA ALA A 197 33.80 -5.97 -15.73
C ALA A 197 34.57 -6.84 -14.72
#